data_AF-A0A1Y1R7A9-F1
#
_entry.id   AF-A0A1Y1R7A9-F1
#
_cell.length_a   1.000
_cell.length_b   1.000
_cell.length_c   1.000
_cell.angle_alpha   90.00
_cell.angle_beta   90.00
_cell.angle_gamma   90.00
#
_symmetry.space_group_name_H-M   'P 1'
#
loop_
_entity.id
_entity.type
_entity.pdbx_description
1 polymer ?
#
loop_
_entity_poly.entity_id
_entity_poly.type
_entity_poly.pdbx_seq_one_letter_code
_entity_poly.pdbx_strand_id
1 'polypeptide(L)'
;MTSKPVSASQVNQQDQMAQAANNKRPLTGKQMMKKSVQLINQAAGASKNVNFLSKASLDALMLAIMSERAEILEETLREQVQEVRKKNDKLKESNQILAKARAAKSGSKESVKTQMPDEVKKFFHDNDIAWEKKGAKIDPNKTYNLNSAQWDLAIENMKGFTESLTSTSQLDMTKLQSTSGKFNQTFEMMSQFVAKYYRTADNLIRNI
;
A
#
# COMPACT_ATOMS: atom_id res chain seq x y z
N MET A 1 -6.99 37.43 6.52
CA MET A 1 -7.58 36.57 5.48
C MET A 1 -6.86 35.22 5.52
N THR A 2 -7.11 34.42 6.56
CA THR A 2 -8.00 33.23 6.55
C THR A 2 -7.43 32.09 5.69
N SER A 3 -6.46 31.37 6.25
CA SER A 3 -6.01 30.08 5.72
C SER A 3 -7.16 29.08 5.82
N LYS A 4 -7.64 28.60 4.67
CA LYS A 4 -8.65 27.54 4.61
C LYS A 4 -8.12 26.29 5.34
N PRO A 5 -8.87 25.70 6.27
CA PRO A 5 -8.52 24.43 6.87
C PRO A 5 -8.65 23.32 5.81
N VAL A 6 -7.65 22.45 5.73
CA VAL A 6 -7.73 21.21 4.96
C VAL A 6 -8.94 20.44 5.48
N SER A 7 -9.95 20.30 4.62
CA SER A 7 -11.29 19.84 5.00
C SER A 7 -11.26 18.42 5.56
N ALA A 8 -11.90 18.24 6.73
CA ALA A 8 -12.20 16.96 7.35
C ALA A 8 -12.93 15.96 6.42
N SER A 9 -13.44 16.42 5.27
CA SER A 9 -14.03 15.59 4.23
C SER A 9 -13.04 14.71 3.47
N GLN A 10 -11.75 15.07 3.39
CA GLN A 10 -10.73 14.26 2.69
C GLN A 10 -10.22 13.09 3.54
N VAL A 11 -10.14 13.27 4.86
CA VAL A 11 -9.80 12.18 5.80
C VAL A 11 -10.93 11.14 5.86
N ASN A 12 -12.18 11.62 5.83
CA ASN A 12 -13.35 10.75 5.92
C ASN A 12 -13.60 9.90 4.66
N GLN A 13 -13.16 10.34 3.47
CA GLN A 13 -13.19 9.51 2.26
C GLN A 13 -12.15 8.39 2.29
N GLN A 14 -11.00 8.61 2.93
CA GLN A 14 -9.94 7.60 3.06
C GLN A 14 -10.30 6.54 4.12
N ASP A 15 -11.01 6.94 5.18
CA ASP A 15 -11.58 6.02 6.17
C ASP A 15 -12.78 5.21 5.61
N GLN A 16 -13.61 5.80 4.74
CA GLN A 16 -14.68 5.06 4.05
C GLN A 16 -14.15 4.03 3.06
N MET A 17 -13.03 4.30 2.39
CA MET A 17 -12.34 3.32 1.56
C MET A 17 -11.72 2.18 2.39
N ALA A 18 -11.29 2.46 3.63
CA ALA A 18 -10.75 1.45 4.55
C ALA A 18 -11.83 0.56 5.18
N GLN A 19 -13.02 1.11 5.46
CA GLN A 19 -14.13 0.36 6.07
C GLN A 19 -14.88 -0.54 5.08
N ALA A 20 -14.97 -0.15 3.79
CA ALA A 20 -15.53 -1.00 2.75
C ALA A 20 -14.69 -2.27 2.48
N ALA A 21 -13.39 -2.24 2.79
CA ALA A 21 -12.49 -3.38 2.66
C ALA A 21 -12.59 -4.41 3.81
N ASN A 22 -13.32 -4.09 4.89
CA ASN A 22 -13.33 -4.92 6.10
C ASN A 22 -14.35 -6.07 6.07
N ASN A 23 -15.27 -6.12 5.08
CA ASN A 23 -16.34 -7.13 5.08
C ASN A 23 -16.28 -8.21 3.98
N LYS A 24 -15.29 -8.17 3.10
CA LYS A 24 -14.94 -9.30 2.23
C LYS A 24 -13.44 -9.29 2.02
N ARG A 25 -12.70 -10.06 2.82
CA ARG A 25 -11.30 -10.37 2.51
C ARG A 25 -11.28 -10.85 1.04
N PRO A 26 -10.52 -10.19 0.14
CA PRO A 26 -10.38 -10.71 -1.21
C PRO A 26 -9.84 -12.13 -1.08
N LEU A 27 -10.54 -13.07 -1.72
CA LEU A 27 -10.17 -14.49 -1.72
C LEU A 27 -8.71 -14.57 -2.19
N THR A 28 -7.87 -15.28 -1.44
CA THR A 28 -6.48 -15.50 -1.86
C THR A 28 -6.46 -16.24 -3.20
N GLY A 29 -5.41 -16.13 -4.01
CA GLY A 29 -5.29 -16.81 -5.30
C GLY A 29 -5.50 -18.32 -5.17
N LYS A 30 -5.02 -18.92 -4.08
CA LYS A 30 -5.29 -20.33 -3.71
C LYS A 30 -6.77 -20.59 -3.41
N GLN A 31 -7.46 -19.68 -2.74
CA GLN A 31 -8.90 -19.80 -2.47
C GLN A 31 -9.76 -19.57 -3.72
N MET A 32 -9.37 -18.67 -4.61
CA MET A 32 -10.07 -18.46 -5.88
C MET A 32 -9.85 -19.62 -6.86
N MET A 33 -8.64 -20.16 -6.96
CA MET A 33 -8.39 -21.39 -7.74
C MET A 33 -9.14 -22.58 -7.16
N LYS A 34 -9.15 -22.77 -5.85
CA LYS A 34 -9.94 -23.84 -5.22
C LYS A 34 -11.43 -23.68 -5.50
N LYS A 35 -11.93 -22.43 -5.46
CA LYS A 35 -13.33 -22.11 -5.74
C LYS A 35 -13.68 -22.26 -7.23
N SER A 36 -12.78 -21.89 -8.15
CA SER A 36 -12.98 -22.13 -9.58
C SER A 36 -12.96 -23.63 -9.88
N VAL A 37 -11.99 -24.38 -9.37
CA VAL A 37 -11.94 -25.85 -9.48
C VAL A 37 -13.20 -26.51 -8.89
N GLN A 38 -13.73 -26.00 -7.77
CA GLN A 38 -15.01 -26.49 -7.22
C GLN A 38 -16.22 -26.16 -8.09
N LEU A 39 -16.33 -24.94 -8.61
CA LEU A 39 -17.41 -24.54 -9.52
C LEU A 39 -17.38 -25.36 -10.81
N ILE A 40 -16.18 -25.65 -11.29
CA ILE A 40 -15.92 -26.46 -12.47
C ILE A 40 -16.29 -27.94 -12.25
N ASN A 41 -15.91 -28.52 -11.11
CA ASN A 41 -16.31 -29.88 -10.76
C ASN A 41 -17.82 -30.02 -10.49
N GLN A 42 -18.49 -28.93 -10.08
CA GLN A 42 -19.95 -28.88 -9.99
C GLN A 42 -20.63 -28.71 -11.35
N ALA A 43 -20.00 -28.01 -12.30
CA ALA A 43 -20.54 -27.80 -13.64
C ALA A 43 -20.29 -28.98 -14.59
N ALA A 44 -19.23 -29.76 -14.37
CA ALA A 44 -18.87 -30.91 -15.18
C ALA A 44 -19.05 -32.21 -14.37
N GLY A 45 -20.26 -32.78 -14.41
CA GLY A 45 -20.48 -34.16 -13.97
C GLY A 45 -19.48 -35.09 -14.67
N ALA A 46 -18.64 -35.76 -13.87
CA ALA A 46 -17.41 -36.38 -14.31
C ALA A 46 -17.59 -37.47 -15.39
N SER A 47 -16.84 -37.38 -16.48
CA SER A 47 -16.42 -38.54 -17.28
C SER A 47 -14.97 -38.34 -17.74
N LYS A 48 -14.13 -39.32 -17.39
CA LYS A 48 -12.70 -39.36 -17.73
C LYS A 48 -12.56 -39.82 -19.17
N ASN A 49 -11.95 -39.03 -20.06
CA ASN A 49 -11.38 -39.59 -21.28
C ASN A 49 -10.09 -38.92 -21.74
N VAL A 50 -9.21 -39.79 -22.23
CA VAL A 50 -7.75 -39.69 -22.30
C VAL A 50 -7.37 -39.17 -23.68
N ASN A 51 -7.37 -37.84 -23.87
CA ASN A 51 -6.62 -37.17 -24.94
C ASN A 51 -6.09 -35.79 -24.48
N PHE A 52 -5.69 -35.76 -23.21
CA PHE A 52 -5.22 -34.60 -22.45
C PHE A 52 -3.82 -34.13 -22.89
N LEU A 53 -2.95 -34.99 -23.41
CA LEU A 53 -1.50 -34.75 -23.31
C LEU A 53 -0.87 -33.79 -24.34
N SER A 54 -1.52 -33.51 -25.48
CA SER A 54 -0.91 -32.67 -26.54
C SER A 54 -1.35 -31.20 -26.52
N LYS A 55 -2.63 -30.90 -26.31
CA LYS A 55 -3.13 -29.52 -26.12
C LYS A 55 -3.29 -29.14 -24.66
N ALA A 56 -3.62 -30.09 -23.76
CA ALA A 56 -3.64 -29.76 -22.34
C ALA A 56 -2.24 -29.59 -21.75
N SER A 57 -1.15 -29.99 -22.40
CA SER A 57 0.21 -29.67 -21.91
C SER A 57 0.54 -28.19 -22.11
N LEU A 58 0.31 -27.61 -23.31
CA LEU A 58 0.48 -26.18 -23.55
C LEU A 58 -0.53 -25.35 -22.75
N ASP A 59 -1.77 -25.80 -22.70
CA ASP A 59 -2.83 -25.11 -21.98
C ASP A 59 -2.65 -25.20 -20.45
N ALA A 60 -2.20 -26.33 -19.92
CA ALA A 60 -1.82 -26.47 -18.51
C ALA A 60 -0.54 -25.71 -18.18
N LEU A 61 0.41 -25.60 -19.11
CA LEU A 61 1.61 -24.78 -18.93
C LEU A 61 1.25 -23.30 -18.88
N MET A 62 0.32 -22.83 -19.71
CA MET A 62 -0.21 -21.46 -19.64
C MET A 62 -0.96 -21.22 -18.32
N LEU A 63 -1.80 -22.17 -17.88
CA LEU A 63 -2.45 -22.09 -16.56
C LEU A 63 -1.45 -22.09 -15.41
N ALA A 64 -0.39 -22.89 -15.50
CA ALA A 64 0.68 -22.92 -14.51
C ALA A 64 1.39 -21.57 -14.44
N ILE A 65 1.78 -21.00 -15.59
CA ILE A 65 2.42 -19.68 -15.69
C ILE A 65 1.49 -18.58 -15.17
N MET A 66 0.21 -18.59 -15.56
CA MET A 66 -0.75 -17.60 -15.08
C MET A 66 -0.98 -17.74 -13.57
N SER A 67 -0.99 -18.95 -13.04
CA SER A 67 -1.11 -19.23 -11.60
C SER A 67 0.11 -18.71 -10.83
N GLU A 68 1.32 -18.96 -11.33
CA GLU A 68 2.57 -18.45 -10.76
C GLU A 68 2.60 -16.91 -10.79
N ARG A 69 2.22 -16.32 -11.92
CA ARG A 69 2.11 -14.86 -12.06
C ARG A 69 1.07 -14.27 -11.09
N ALA A 70 -0.07 -14.93 -10.92
CA ALA A 70 -1.10 -14.49 -9.99
C ALA A 70 -0.61 -14.56 -8.53
N GLU A 71 0.15 -15.60 -8.15
CA GLU A 71 0.73 -15.75 -6.82
C GLU A 71 1.75 -14.64 -6.52
N ILE A 72 2.66 -14.35 -7.46
CA ILE A 72 3.65 -13.26 -7.33
C ILE A 72 2.96 -11.89 -7.24
N LEU A 73 1.94 -11.65 -8.07
CA LEU A 73 1.18 -10.40 -8.03
C LEU A 73 0.38 -10.26 -6.72
N GLU A 74 -0.14 -11.34 -6.15
CA GLU A 74 -0.81 -11.32 -4.84
C GLU A 74 0.19 -10.99 -3.72
N GLU A 75 1.36 -11.62 -3.73
CA GLU A 75 2.42 -11.35 -2.75
C GLU A 75 2.87 -9.89 -2.81
N THR A 76 3.17 -9.41 -4.01
CA THR A 76 3.53 -8.00 -4.25
C THR A 76 2.41 -7.05 -3.80
N LEU A 77 1.14 -7.38 -4.08
CA LEU A 77 0.00 -6.58 -3.66
C LEU A 77 -0.09 -6.51 -2.13
N ARG A 78 0.11 -7.63 -1.44
CA ARG A 78 0.09 -7.70 0.03
C ARG A 78 1.20 -6.84 0.64
N GLU A 79 2.42 -6.94 0.12
CA GLU A 79 3.55 -6.12 0.56
C GLU A 79 3.27 -4.63 0.35
N GLN A 80 2.81 -4.24 -0.86
CA GLN A 80 2.47 -2.86 -1.17
C GLN A 80 1.37 -2.30 -0.26
N VAL A 81 0.34 -3.09 0.07
CA VAL A 81 -0.70 -2.67 1.03
C VAL A 81 -0.10 -2.42 2.42
N GLN A 82 0.81 -3.28 2.89
CA GLN A 82 1.45 -3.08 4.19
C GLN A 82 2.33 -1.84 4.20
N GLU A 83 3.11 -1.60 3.15
CA GLU A 83 3.97 -0.43 3.04
C GLU A 83 3.16 0.87 2.94
N VAL A 84 2.06 0.89 2.18
CA VAL A 84 1.15 2.05 2.12
C VAL A 84 0.53 2.32 3.49
N ARG A 85 0.13 1.29 4.24
CA ARG A 85 -0.38 1.46 5.62
C ARG A 85 0.67 2.06 6.55
N LYS A 86 1.87 1.48 6.60
CA LYS A 86 2.98 1.99 7.41
C LYS A 86 3.30 3.46 7.07
N LYS A 87 3.30 3.81 5.79
CA LYS A 87 3.53 5.19 5.33
C LYS A 87 2.41 6.14 5.72
N ASN A 88 1.15 5.72 5.63
CA ASN A 88 0.02 6.54 6.08
C ASN A 88 0.02 6.76 7.60
N ASP A 89 0.37 5.73 8.38
CA ASP A 89 0.55 5.85 9.84
C ASP A 89 1.67 6.84 10.16
N LYS A 90 2.80 6.73 9.45
CA LYS A 90 3.94 7.64 9.58
C LYS A 90 3.62 9.07 9.15
N LEU A 91 2.80 9.27 8.12
CA LEU A 91 2.31 10.60 7.71
C LEU A 91 1.43 11.22 8.79
N LYS A 92 0.57 10.43 9.42
CA LYS A 92 -0.26 10.89 10.55
C LYS A 92 0.62 11.30 11.73
N GLU A 93 1.59 10.47 12.10
CA GLU A 93 2.57 10.77 13.15
C GLU A 93 3.36 12.05 12.82
N SER A 94 3.89 12.16 11.59
CA SER A 94 4.63 13.35 11.14
C SER A 94 3.78 14.62 11.28
N ASN A 95 2.51 14.59 10.87
CA ASN A 95 1.63 15.75 11.02
C ASN A 95 1.37 16.12 12.49
N GLN A 96 1.23 15.13 13.38
CA GLN A 96 1.08 15.37 14.82
C GLN A 96 2.35 15.98 15.42
N ILE A 97 3.52 15.44 15.09
CA ILE A 97 4.81 15.96 15.54
C ILE A 97 5.04 17.38 14.99
N LEU A 98 4.61 17.68 13.75
CA LEU A 98 4.73 19.00 13.14
C LEU A 98 3.84 20.03 13.86
N ALA A 99 2.64 19.62 14.30
CA ALA A 99 1.79 20.45 15.14
C ALA A 99 2.43 20.72 16.51
N LYS A 100 3.03 19.70 17.15
CA LYS A 100 3.76 19.85 18.42
C LYS A 100 4.98 20.77 18.27
N ALA A 101 5.75 20.64 17.20
CA ALA A 101 6.88 21.52 16.89
C ALA A 101 6.44 22.98 16.70
N ARG A 102 5.33 23.21 15.97
CA ARG A 102 4.74 24.55 15.82
C ARG A 102 4.24 25.14 17.14
N ALA A 103 3.64 24.32 18.00
CA ALA A 103 3.20 24.75 19.32
C ALA A 103 4.40 25.14 20.21
N ALA A 104 5.46 24.33 20.21
CA ALA A 104 6.71 24.63 20.91
C ALA A 104 7.40 25.90 20.37
N LYS A 105 7.34 26.13 19.05
CA LYS A 105 7.80 27.38 18.43
C LYS A 105 7.01 28.59 18.91
N SER A 106 5.69 28.49 19.07
CA SER A 106 4.85 29.63 19.48
C SER A 106 5.25 30.24 20.81
N GLY A 107 5.87 29.45 21.71
CA GLY A 107 6.43 29.93 22.98
C GLY A 107 7.85 30.48 22.87
N SER A 108 8.52 30.28 21.73
CA SER A 108 9.90 30.73 21.50
C SER A 108 9.93 32.13 20.89
N LYS A 109 10.97 32.89 21.23
CA LYS A 109 11.34 34.16 20.60
C LYS A 109 12.82 34.09 20.23
N GLU A 110 13.38 35.17 19.70
CA GLU A 110 14.82 35.25 19.43
C GLU A 110 15.65 35.09 20.71
N SER A 111 15.23 35.76 21.79
CA SER A 111 15.88 35.71 23.10
C SER A 111 15.34 34.64 24.06
N VAL A 112 14.19 34.03 23.75
CA VAL A 112 13.53 33.02 24.61
C VAL A 112 13.54 31.69 23.90
N LYS A 113 14.31 30.74 24.44
CA LYS A 113 14.42 29.39 23.90
C LYS A 113 13.37 28.48 24.53
N THR A 114 12.79 27.61 23.73
CA THR A 114 11.87 26.56 24.21
C THR A 114 12.47 25.19 24.01
N GLN A 115 12.21 24.30 24.97
CA GLN A 115 12.67 22.94 24.92
C GLN A 115 11.91 22.16 23.85
N MET A 116 12.65 21.38 23.05
CA MET A 116 12.07 20.43 22.12
C MET A 116 11.41 19.28 22.90
N PRO A 117 10.11 19.01 22.68
CA PRO A 117 9.43 17.88 23.32
C PRO A 117 10.11 16.54 22.99
N ASP A 118 10.09 15.59 23.92
CA ASP A 118 10.78 14.30 23.77
C ASP A 118 10.29 13.50 22.56
N GLU A 119 8.99 13.57 22.25
CA GLU A 119 8.42 12.94 21.06
C GLU A 119 8.96 13.55 19.76
N VAL A 120 9.16 14.87 19.72
CA VAL A 120 9.73 15.55 18.55
C VAL A 120 11.20 15.15 18.39
N LYS A 121 11.96 15.08 19.49
CA LYS A 121 13.36 14.62 19.46
C LYS A 121 13.49 13.21 18.90
N LYS A 122 12.69 12.28 19.42
CA LYS A 122 12.70 10.88 18.98
C LYS A 122 12.35 10.79 17.50
N PHE A 123 11.31 11.48 17.05
CA PHE A 123 10.92 11.47 15.64
C PHE A 123 12.00 12.05 14.73
N PHE A 124 12.67 13.13 15.13
CA PHE A 124 13.76 13.72 14.35
C PHE A 124 14.97 12.78 14.25
N HIS A 125 15.31 12.10 15.34
CA HIS A 125 16.38 11.09 15.35
C HIS A 125 16.04 9.89 14.46
N ASP A 126 14.87 9.28 14.66
CA ASP A 126 14.47 8.05 13.97
C ASP A 126 14.29 8.24 12.46
N ASN A 127 14.06 9.49 12.03
CA ASN A 127 13.84 9.86 10.63
C ASN A 127 14.99 10.66 10.00
N ASP A 128 16.10 10.80 10.72
CA ASP A 128 17.28 11.52 10.27
C ASP A 128 17.02 12.98 9.85
N ILE A 129 16.08 13.64 10.53
CA ILE A 129 15.68 15.02 10.24
C ILE A 129 16.62 15.98 10.95
N ALA A 130 17.30 16.83 10.18
CA ALA A 130 18.15 17.88 10.73
C ALA A 130 17.32 19.00 11.37
N TRP A 131 17.79 19.51 12.51
CA TRP A 131 17.15 20.62 13.22
C TRP A 131 17.91 21.96 13.07
N GLU A 132 19.15 21.93 12.57
CA GLU A 132 20.00 23.12 12.39
C GLU A 132 20.71 23.14 11.02
N LYS A 133 21.14 24.33 10.56
CA LYS A 133 21.71 24.58 9.21
C LYS A 133 22.91 23.70 8.84
N LYS A 134 23.60 23.13 9.82
CA LYS A 134 24.75 22.24 9.61
C LYS A 134 24.39 20.77 9.36
N GLY A 135 23.11 20.44 9.17
CA GLY A 135 22.68 19.05 9.07
C GLY A 135 22.83 18.30 10.40
N ALA A 136 22.83 19.04 11.51
CA ALA A 136 23.02 18.46 12.84
C ALA A 136 21.82 17.54 13.15
N LYS A 137 22.12 16.28 13.47
CA LYS A 137 21.15 15.28 13.90
C LYS A 137 20.83 15.47 15.38
N ILE A 138 19.62 15.07 15.80
CA ILE A 138 19.22 15.08 17.21
C ILE A 138 19.81 13.86 17.92
N ASP A 139 20.42 14.06 19.08
CA ASP A 139 20.79 13.00 20.03
C ASP A 139 19.66 12.85 21.06
N PRO A 140 18.97 11.69 21.14
CA PRO A 140 17.80 11.53 21.99
C PRO A 140 18.09 11.78 23.49
N ASN A 141 19.35 11.63 23.91
CA ASN A 141 19.77 11.80 25.30
C ASN A 141 20.07 13.26 25.67
N LYS A 142 20.04 14.19 24.71
CA LYS A 142 20.34 15.61 24.94
C LYS A 142 19.08 16.46 24.97
N THR A 143 19.12 17.50 25.79
CA THR A 143 18.08 18.53 25.83
C THR A 143 18.40 19.61 24.80
N TYR A 144 17.46 19.87 23.91
CA TYR A 144 17.59 20.89 22.88
C TYR A 144 16.64 22.05 23.19
N ASN A 145 17.23 23.22 23.45
CA ASN A 145 16.50 24.47 23.65
C ASN A 145 16.69 25.34 22.41
N LEU A 146 15.66 25.45 21.58
CA LEU A 146 15.71 26.13 20.30
C LEU A 146 15.14 27.54 20.41
N ASN A 147 15.77 28.50 19.73
CA ASN A 147 15.18 29.81 19.48
C ASN A 147 14.21 29.76 18.27
N SER A 148 13.51 30.86 18.00
CA SER A 148 12.52 30.90 16.90
C SER A 148 13.13 30.55 15.53
N ALA A 149 14.35 30.99 15.23
CA ALA A 149 14.99 30.73 13.94
C ALA A 149 15.40 29.25 13.77
N GLN A 150 15.87 28.60 14.83
CA GLN A 150 16.16 27.17 14.84
C GLN A 150 14.88 26.34 14.71
N TRP A 151 13.80 26.76 15.39
CA TRP A 151 12.49 26.14 15.22
C TRP A 151 11.95 26.27 13.79
N ASP A 152 12.13 27.43 13.15
CA ASP A 152 11.73 27.64 11.77
C ASP A 152 12.40 26.65 10.82
N LEU A 153 13.72 26.49 10.96
CA LEU A 153 14.47 25.54 10.15
C LEU A 153 14.08 24.08 10.44
N ALA A 154 13.94 23.71 11.72
CA ALA A 154 13.50 22.37 12.10
C ALA A 154 12.12 22.03 11.51
N ILE A 155 11.18 22.98 11.57
CA ILE A 155 9.85 22.85 10.97
C ILE A 155 9.92 22.78 9.45
N GLU A 156 10.79 23.55 8.81
CA GLU A 156 11.01 23.52 7.35
C GLU A 156 11.53 22.15 6.89
N ASN A 157 12.57 21.64 7.55
CA ASN A 157 13.11 20.31 7.25
C ASN A 157 12.07 19.21 7.48
N MET A 158 11.27 19.33 8.54
CA MET A 158 10.19 18.39 8.82
C MET A 158 9.05 18.44 7.79
N LYS A 159 8.72 19.64 7.27
CA LYS A 159 7.80 19.77 6.14
C LYS A 159 8.36 19.08 4.90
N GLY A 160 9.62 19.32 4.56
CA GLY A 160 10.28 18.65 3.43
C GLY A 160 10.26 17.12 3.56
N PHE A 161 10.49 16.60 4.77
CA PHE A 161 10.33 15.17 5.06
C PHE A 161 8.88 14.69 4.90
N THR A 162 7.90 15.46 5.36
CA THR A 162 6.48 15.11 5.22
C THR A 162 6.03 15.13 3.76
N GLU A 163 6.53 16.07 2.97
CA GLU A 163 6.28 16.18 1.53
C GLU A 163 6.89 14.99 0.77
N SER A 164 8.11 14.57 1.13
CA SER A 164 8.73 13.39 0.51
C SER A 164 7.98 12.09 0.86
N LEU A 165 7.54 11.94 2.12
CA LEU A 165 6.65 10.84 2.52
C LEU A 165 5.32 10.85 1.75
N THR A 166 4.74 12.04 1.55
CA THR A 166 3.47 12.18 0.81
C THR A 166 3.65 11.78 -0.64
N SER A 167 4.70 12.29 -1.30
CA SER A 167 5.02 11.95 -2.69
C SER A 167 5.24 10.44 -2.85
N THR A 168 6.03 9.83 -1.97
CA THR A 168 6.29 8.38 -2.02
C THR A 168 5.04 7.55 -1.72
N SER A 169 4.18 7.97 -0.78
CA SER A 169 2.89 7.31 -0.52
C SER A 169 1.95 7.37 -1.74
N GLN A 170 1.88 8.51 -2.42
CA GLN A 170 1.11 8.65 -3.67
C GLN A 170 1.63 7.71 -4.76
N LEU A 171 2.95 7.65 -4.96
CA LEU A 171 3.56 6.74 -5.92
C LEU A 171 3.25 5.28 -5.61
N ASP A 172 3.32 4.89 -4.33
CA ASP A 172 3.02 3.52 -3.94
C ASP A 172 1.54 3.18 -4.06
N MET A 173 0.65 4.16 -3.85
CA MET A 173 -0.77 3.99 -4.15
C MET A 173 -1.01 3.81 -5.66
N THR A 174 -0.32 4.56 -6.52
CA THR A 174 -0.37 4.35 -7.98
C THR A 174 0.15 2.96 -8.37
N LYS A 175 1.26 2.51 -7.77
CA LYS A 175 1.78 1.15 -7.97
C LYS A 175 0.81 0.09 -7.49
N LEU A 176 0.15 0.31 -6.35
CA LEU A 176 -0.86 -0.59 -5.80
C LEU A 176 -2.06 -0.70 -6.75
N GLN A 177 -2.55 0.43 -7.27
CA GLN A 177 -3.61 0.45 -8.26
C GLN A 177 -3.21 -0.29 -9.55
N SER A 178 -1.99 -0.07 -10.04
CA SER A 178 -1.46 -0.77 -11.22
C SER A 178 -1.34 -2.28 -10.99
N THR A 179 -0.76 -2.70 -9.87
CA THR A 179 -0.56 -4.11 -9.50
C THR A 179 -1.91 -4.81 -9.31
N SER A 180 -2.86 -4.15 -8.63
CA SER A 180 -4.23 -4.63 -8.49
C SER A 180 -4.91 -4.80 -9.86
N GLY A 181 -4.76 -3.83 -10.76
CA GLY A 181 -5.25 -3.93 -12.13
C GLY A 181 -4.65 -5.14 -12.87
N LYS A 182 -3.32 -5.33 -12.80
CA LYS A 182 -2.64 -6.49 -13.42
C LYS A 182 -3.07 -7.83 -12.82
N PHE A 183 -3.29 -7.88 -11.51
CA PHE A 183 -3.80 -9.06 -10.83
C PHE A 183 -5.21 -9.42 -11.33
N ASN A 184 -6.12 -8.43 -11.37
CA ASN A 184 -7.48 -8.62 -11.89
C ASN A 184 -7.48 -9.06 -13.35
N GLN A 185 -6.66 -8.43 -14.20
CA GLN A 185 -6.51 -8.85 -15.61
C GLN A 185 -6.00 -10.29 -15.74
N THR A 186 -5.03 -10.67 -14.91
CA THR A 186 -4.51 -12.05 -14.89
C THR A 186 -5.61 -13.03 -14.48
N PHE A 187 -6.42 -12.68 -13.49
CA PHE A 187 -7.56 -13.48 -13.06
C PHE A 187 -8.65 -13.61 -14.13
N GLU A 188 -8.99 -12.51 -14.81
CA GLU A 188 -9.94 -12.51 -15.92
C GLU A 188 -9.43 -13.39 -17.08
N MET A 189 -8.15 -13.27 -17.44
CA MET A 189 -7.52 -14.13 -18.45
C MET A 189 -7.55 -15.61 -18.04
N MET A 190 -7.24 -15.93 -16.78
CA MET A 190 -7.35 -17.29 -16.25
C MET A 190 -8.79 -17.81 -16.34
N SER A 191 -9.77 -16.99 -15.97
CA SER A 191 -11.19 -17.36 -16.03
C SER A 191 -11.66 -17.61 -17.48
N GLN A 192 -11.28 -16.73 -18.42
CA GLN A 192 -11.61 -16.90 -19.83
C GLN A 192 -10.92 -18.14 -20.41
N PHE A 193 -9.67 -18.37 -20.02
CA PHE A 193 -8.90 -19.53 -20.44
C PHE A 193 -9.55 -20.83 -20.00
N VAL A 194 -9.87 -20.93 -18.71
CA VAL A 194 -10.57 -22.08 -18.13
C VAL A 194 -11.90 -22.32 -18.85
N ALA A 195 -12.73 -21.28 -19.01
CA ALA A 195 -14.02 -21.41 -19.70
C ALA A 195 -13.86 -21.89 -21.15
N LYS A 196 -12.84 -21.41 -21.87
CA LYS A 196 -12.54 -21.83 -23.24
C LYS A 196 -12.02 -23.27 -23.28
N TYR A 197 -11.15 -23.65 -22.35
CA TYR A 197 -10.63 -25.01 -22.21
C TYR A 197 -11.77 -26.02 -22.02
N TYR A 198 -12.74 -25.74 -21.14
CA TYR A 198 -13.92 -26.60 -20.96
C TYR A 198 -14.78 -26.71 -22.21
N ARG A 199 -15.05 -25.61 -22.92
CA ARG A 199 -15.82 -25.65 -24.18
C ARG A 199 -15.09 -26.42 -25.28
N THR A 200 -13.77 -26.29 -25.37
CA THR A 200 -12.98 -27.06 -26.35
C THR A 200 -12.95 -28.54 -25.99
N ALA A 201 -12.83 -28.88 -24.71
CA ALA A 201 -12.95 -30.26 -24.24
C ALA A 201 -14.33 -30.86 -24.55
N ASP A 202 -15.42 -30.12 -24.28
CA ASP A 202 -16.79 -30.54 -24.57
C ASP A 202 -17.04 -30.75 -26.07
N ASN A 203 -16.58 -29.82 -26.91
CA ASN A 203 -16.67 -29.95 -28.38
C ASN A 203 -15.81 -31.11 -28.93
N LEU A 204 -14.65 -31.39 -28.32
CA LEU A 204 -13.85 -32.56 -28.67
C LEU A 204 -14.60 -33.83 -28.28
N ILE A 205 -15.08 -33.95 -27.04
CA ILE A 205 -15.85 -35.12 -26.55
C ILE A 205 -17.11 -35.35 -27.36
N ARG A 206 -17.77 -34.30 -27.84
CA ARG A 206 -19.00 -34.40 -28.65
C ARG A 206 -18.75 -34.82 -30.11
N ASN A 207 -17.52 -34.67 -30.62
CA ASN A 207 -17.13 -35.01 -31.99
C ASN A 207 -16.35 -36.34 -32.12
N ILE A 208 -16.25 -37.11 -31.03
CA ILE A 208 -15.75 -38.50 -31.01
C ILE A 208 -16.92 -39.45 -30.78
#